data_AF-A0A0F7YX39-F1
#
_entry.id   AF-A0A0F7YX39-F1
#
_cell.length_a   1.000
_cell.length_b   1.000
_cell.length_c   1.000
_cell.angle_alpha   90.00
_cell.angle_beta   90.00
_cell.angle_gamma   90.00
#
_symmetry.space_group_name_H-M   'P 1'
#
loop_
_entity.id
_entity.type
_entity.pdbx_description
1 polymer ?
#
loop_
_entity_poly.entity_id
_entity_poly.type
_entity_poly.pdbx_seq_one_letter_code
_entity_poly.pdbx_strand_id
1 'polypeptide(L)'
;MLVGIYGLMAKREPIKLVLSINVVSLGLVLFFIGLAYSPGKDVPIMPTDPVDPLPATLMLTTLVVDVAITSLALAIIIRMRRENP
;
A
#
# COMPACT_ATOMS: atom_id res chain seq x y z
N MET A 1 -1.54 -7.39 5.50
CA MET A 1 -1.99 -8.22 4.35
C MET A 1 -3.22 -9.08 4.68
N LEU A 2 -3.11 -10.14 5.51
CA LEU A 2 -4.24 -11.07 5.76
C LEU A 2 -5.50 -10.38 6.30
N VAL A 3 -5.33 -9.41 7.21
CA VAL A 3 -6.43 -8.58 7.72
C VAL A 3 -7.14 -7.79 6.61
N GLY A 4 -6.38 -7.29 5.63
CA GLY A 4 -6.94 -6.56 4.48
C GLY A 4 -7.71 -7.49 3.53
N ILE A 5 -7.18 -8.69 3.27
CA ILE A 5 -7.89 -9.70 2.46
C ILE A 5 -9.20 -10.11 3.14
N TYR A 6 -9.17 -10.33 4.46
CA TYR A 6 -10.38 -10.61 5.24
C TYR A 6 -11.39 -9.45 5.15
N GLY A 7 -10.93 -8.20 5.28
CA GLY A 7 -11.76 -7.01 5.13
C GLY A 7 -12.44 -6.92 3.76
N LEU A 8 -11.72 -7.28 2.69
CA LEU A 8 -12.24 -7.29 1.32
C LEU A 8 -13.35 -8.33 1.12
N MET A 9 -13.24 -9.50 1.75
CA MET A 9 -14.26 -10.56 1.67
C MET A 9 -15.46 -10.30 2.58
N ALA A 10 -15.24 -9.74 3.78
CA ALA A 10 -16.28 -9.64 4.81
C ALA A 10 -17.12 -8.36 4.76
N LYS A 11 -16.62 -7.28 4.14
CA LYS A 11 -17.31 -5.97 4.12
C LYS A 11 -17.94 -5.69 2.77
N ARG A 12 -19.10 -5.02 2.78
CA ARG A 12 -19.81 -4.58 1.56
C ARG A 12 -19.80 -3.06 1.36
N GLU A 13 -19.45 -2.30 2.39
CA GLU A 13 -19.39 -0.84 2.29
C GLU A 13 -18.16 -0.40 1.49
N PRO A 14 -18.31 0.47 0.49
CA PRO A 14 -17.23 0.82 -0.43
C PRO A 14 -16.05 1.50 0.25
N ILE A 15 -16.30 2.31 1.29
CA ILE A 15 -15.24 2.94 2.10
C ILE A 15 -14.39 1.87 2.81
N LYS A 16 -15.03 0.84 3.38
CA LYS A 16 -14.32 -0.27 4.04
C LYS A 16 -13.56 -1.12 3.04
N LEU A 17 -14.04 -1.26 1.80
CA LEU A 17 -13.33 -1.94 0.73
C LEU A 17 -12.07 -1.19 0.33
N VAL A 18 -12.14 0.13 0.14
CA VAL A 18 -10.96 0.98 -0.14
C VAL A 18 -9.92 0.89 0.98
N LEU A 19 -10.36 0.94 2.24
CA LEU A 19 -9.46 0.78 3.38
C LEU A 19 -8.81 -0.61 3.41
N SER A 20 -9.59 -1.65 3.09
CA SER A 20 -9.10 -3.04 3.05
C SER A 20 -8.01 -3.22 1.99
N ILE A 21 -8.18 -2.63 0.81
CA ILE A 21 -7.16 -2.61 -0.26
C ILE A 21 -5.87 -1.94 0.23
N ASN A 22 -5.97 -0.77 0.88
CA ASN A 22 -4.80 -0.09 1.44
C ASN A 22 -4.03 -0.96 2.47
N VAL A 23 -4.76 -1.71 3.32
CA VAL A 23 -4.14 -2.63 4.30
C VAL A 23 -3.48 -3.85 3.64
N VAL A 24 -3.97 -4.28 2.47
CA VAL A 24 -3.29 -5.30 1.65
C VAL A 24 -2.00 -4.72 1.09
N SER A 25 -2.06 -3.58 0.39
CA SER A 25 -0.88 -2.94 -0.21
C SER A 25 0.21 -2.62 0.82
N LEU A 26 -0.15 -2.06 1.97
CA LEU A 26 0.81 -1.81 3.06
C LEU A 26 1.49 -3.10 3.53
N GLY A 27 0.74 -4.21 3.58
CA GLY A 27 1.32 -5.52 3.91
C GLY A 27 2.32 -6.00 2.87
N LEU A 28 2.07 -5.74 1.58
CA LEU A 28 2.99 -6.06 0.49
C LEU A 28 4.26 -5.19 0.56
N VAL A 29 4.11 -3.90 0.85
CA VAL A 29 5.24 -2.98 1.07
C VAL A 29 6.15 -3.48 2.19
N LEU A 30 5.57 -3.81 3.35
CA LEU A 30 6.33 -4.34 4.48
C LEU A 30 6.99 -5.70 4.16
N PHE A 31 6.33 -6.55 3.38
CA PHE A 31 6.88 -7.83 2.94
C PHE A 31 8.13 -7.62 2.08
N PHE A 32 8.08 -6.76 1.06
CA PHE A 32 9.23 -6.49 0.18
C PHE A 32 10.38 -5.78 0.90
N ILE A 33 10.08 -4.80 1.77
CA ILE A 33 11.11 -4.14 2.58
C ILE A 33 11.77 -5.14 3.54
N GLY A 34 10.98 -6.04 4.14
CA GLY A 34 11.49 -7.10 5.01
C GLY A 34 12.43 -8.08 4.29
N LEU A 35 12.16 -8.41 3.02
CA LEU A 35 13.06 -9.23 2.19
C LEU A 35 14.38 -8.51 1.85
N ALA A 36 14.35 -7.18 1.72
CA ALA A 36 15.52 -6.35 1.45
C ALA A 36 16.39 -6.10 2.69
N TYR A 37 15.85 -6.36 3.88
CA TYR A 37 16.51 -6.09 5.14
C TYR A 37 17.66 -7.09 5.36
N SER A 38 18.85 -6.55 5.59
CA SER A 38 20.04 -7.33 5.92
C SER A 38 20.68 -6.76 7.20
N PRO A 39 20.90 -7.58 8.25
CA PRO A 39 21.47 -7.11 9.51
C PRO A 39 22.86 -6.50 9.31
N GLY A 40 23.09 -5.30 9.86
CA GLY A 40 24.40 -4.65 9.84
C GLY A 40 24.74 -3.91 8.55
N LYS A 41 23.83 -3.85 7.57
CA LYS A 41 24.01 -3.08 6.33
C LYS A 41 23.53 -1.64 6.46
N ASP A 42 24.20 -0.74 5.74
CA ASP A 42 23.91 0.69 5.75
C ASP A 42 22.76 1.07 4.82
N VAL A 43 22.19 2.25 5.07
CA VAL A 43 21.20 2.87 4.18
C VAL A 43 21.85 3.30 2.85
N PRO A 44 21.14 3.18 1.72
CA PRO A 44 21.69 3.41 0.38
C PRO A 44 21.73 4.91 0.01
N ILE A 45 22.32 5.73 0.87
CA ILE A 45 22.49 7.19 0.66
C ILE A 45 23.98 7.54 0.56
N MET A 46 24.83 6.90 1.38
CA MET A 46 26.29 7.02 1.33
C MET A 46 26.98 5.78 1.93
N PRO A 47 26.83 4.60 1.32
CA PRO A 47 27.08 3.33 2.01
C PRO A 47 28.50 2.80 1.80
N THR A 48 29.02 2.09 2.82
CA THR A 48 30.21 1.22 2.67
C THR A 48 29.78 -0.20 2.27
N ASP A 49 28.66 -0.69 2.81
CA ASP A 49 27.96 -1.91 2.37
C ASP A 49 26.43 -1.70 2.45
N PRO A 50 25.77 -1.31 1.34
CA PRO A 50 24.35 -0.99 1.36
C PRO A 50 23.43 -2.21 1.36
N VAL A 51 22.24 -2.02 1.94
CA VAL A 51 21.07 -2.86 1.60
C VAL A 51 20.68 -2.67 0.13
N ASP A 52 20.06 -3.70 -0.48
CA ASP A 52 19.59 -3.59 -1.86
C ASP A 52 18.55 -2.45 -1.99
N PRO A 53 18.81 -1.39 -2.77
CA PRO A 53 17.89 -0.28 -2.91
C PRO A 53 16.65 -0.64 -3.77
N LEU A 54 16.72 -1.72 -4.55
CA LEU A 54 15.70 -2.07 -5.53
C LEU A 54 14.31 -2.24 -4.90
N PRO A 55 14.12 -3.00 -3.80
CA PRO A 55 12.81 -3.13 -3.18
C PRO A 55 12.28 -1.78 -2.66
N ALA A 56 13.13 -0.92 -2.10
CA ALA A 56 12.71 0.40 -1.61
C ALA A 56 12.19 1.31 -2.73
N THR A 57 12.87 1.33 -3.89
CA THR A 57 12.43 2.11 -5.05
C THR A 57 11.11 1.59 -5.62
N LEU A 58 10.94 0.26 -5.72
CA LEU A 58 9.70 -0.35 -6.20
C LEU A 58 8.51 -0.10 -5.26
N MET A 59 8.75 -0.06 -3.95
CA MET A 59 7.69 0.21 -2.99
C MET A 59 7.31 1.70 -2.98
N LEU A 60 8.25 2.62 -3.18
CA LEU A 60 7.94 4.05 -3.25
C LEU A 60 6.98 4.39 -4.40
N THR A 61 7.18 3.81 -5.58
CA THR A 61 6.25 4.00 -6.71
C THR A 61 4.88 3.38 -6.44
N THR A 62 4.85 2.22 -5.78
CA THR A 62 3.60 1.56 -5.35
C THR A 62 2.78 2.47 -4.43
N LEU A 63 3.43 3.12 -3.44
CA LEU A 63 2.75 4.03 -2.52
C LEU A 63 2.12 5.24 -3.23
N VAL A 64 2.78 5.81 -4.23
CA VAL A 64 2.23 6.92 -5.01
C VAL A 64 1.00 6.49 -5.80
N VAL A 65 1.05 5.30 -6.41
CA VAL A 65 -0.09 4.73 -7.16
C VAL A 65 -1.26 4.41 -6.22
N ASP A 66 -1.01 3.86 -5.03
CA ASP A 66 -2.05 3.56 -4.04
C ASP A 66 -2.83 4.82 -3.61
N VAL A 67 -2.13 5.93 -3.38
CA VAL A 67 -2.77 7.21 -3.01
C VAL A 67 -3.61 7.75 -4.17
N ALA A 68 -3.14 7.64 -5.41
CA ALA A 68 -3.89 8.07 -6.59
C ALA A 68 -5.18 7.24 -6.78
N ILE A 69 -5.09 5.91 -6.65
CA ILE A 69 -6.24 5.01 -6.75
C ILE A 69 -7.22 5.26 -5.59
N THR A 70 -6.74 5.44 -4.37
CA THR A 70 -7.59 5.76 -3.22
C THR A 70 -8.34 7.07 -3.42
N SER A 71 -7.67 8.10 -3.93
CA SER A 71 -8.28 9.39 -4.26
C SER A 71 -9.39 9.25 -5.31
N LEU A 72 -9.11 8.50 -6.39
CA LEU A 72 -10.09 8.22 -7.43
C LEU A 72 -11.30 7.43 -6.88
N ALA A 73 -11.04 6.38 -6.09
CA ALA A 73 -12.09 5.56 -5.49
C ALA A 73 -13.00 6.40 -4.57
N LEU A 74 -12.42 7.27 -3.74
CA LEU A 74 -13.19 8.19 -2.89
C LEU A 74 -14.02 9.19 -3.72
N ALA A 75 -13.45 9.74 -4.79
CA ALA A 75 -14.19 10.63 -5.69
C ALA A 75 -15.41 9.93 -6.31
N ILE A 76 -15.25 8.67 -6.74
CA ILE A 76 -16.35 7.84 -7.25
C ILE A 76 -17.39 7.59 -6.16
N ILE A 77 -16.97 7.24 -4.94
CA ILE A 77 -17.88 6.97 -3.82
C ILE A 77 -18.71 8.20 -3.46
N ILE A 78 -18.07 9.39 -3.41
CA ILE A 78 -18.78 10.66 -3.14
C ILE A 78 -19.78 10.96 -4.25
N ARG A 79 -19.39 10.75 -5.51
CA ARG A 79 -20.29 10.94 -6.66
C ARG A 79 -21.50 10.01 -6.62
N MET A 80 -21.29 8.72 -6.38
CA MET A 80 -22.38 7.74 -6.26
C MET A 80 -23.35 8.08 -5.12
N ARG A 81 -22.82 8.53 -3.98
CA ARG A 81 -23.65 8.98 -2.83
C ARG A 81 -24.47 10.23 -3.16
N ARG A 82 -23.99 11.09 -4.05
CA ARG A 82 -24.73 12.28 -4.50
C ARG A 82 -25.84 11.94 -5.49
N GLU A 83 -25.64 10.91 -6.32
CA GLU A 83 -26.61 10.44 -7.33
C GLU A 83 -27.73 9.57 -6.73
N ASN A 84 -27.46 8.82 -5.64
CA ASN A 84 -28.47 8.06 -4.87
C ASN A 84 -28.49 8.54 -3.39
N PRO A 85 -29.42 9.44 -3.00
CA PRO A 85 -29.53 9.95 -1.63
C PRO A 85 -29.96 8.89 -0.62
#